data_AF-A0A2D8YWS3-F1
#
_entry.id   AF-A0A2D8YWS3-F1
#
_cell.length_a   1.000
_cell.length_b   1.000
_cell.length_c   1.000
_cell.angle_alpha   90.00
_cell.angle_beta   90.00
_cell.angle_gamma   90.00
#
_symmetry.space_group_name_H-M   'P 1'
#
loop_
_entity.id
_entity.type
_entity.pdbx_description
1 polymer ?
#
loop_
_entity_poly.entity_id
_entity_poly.type
_entity_poly.pdbx_seq_one_letter_code
_entity_poly.pdbx_strand_id
1 'polypeptide(L)'
;MCGVASTLGMVRKICPAGMDVFTMEPLPAGHIFRTMPNVLATPHIGFVTQENYEVFFRQSFENLQAYLNGAPIRTITPEVPYLPDAPLVDTAPGDVT
;
A
#
# COMPACT_ATOMS: atom_id res chain seq x y z
N MET A 1 -8.64 19.02 -19.34
CA MET A 1 -8.30 18.29 -18.09
C MET A 1 -8.51 16.80 -18.32
N CYS A 2 -7.52 15.99 -17.93
CA CYS A 2 -7.49 14.53 -18.03
C CYS A 2 -8.27 13.93 -16.84
N GLY A 3 -9.05 12.87 -17.05
CA GLY A 3 -9.77 12.20 -15.96
C GLY A 3 -9.38 10.73 -15.87
N VAL A 4 -9.54 10.14 -14.69
CA VAL A 4 -9.63 8.67 -14.51
C VAL A 4 -11.00 8.20 -15.00
N ALA A 5 -11.05 7.06 -15.68
CA ALA A 5 -12.17 6.61 -16.53
C ALA A 5 -13.57 6.82 -15.88
N SER A 6 -14.47 7.52 -16.58
CA SER A 6 -15.87 7.70 -16.20
C SER A 6 -16.79 7.28 -17.34
N THR A 7 -17.88 6.58 -16.99
CA THR A 7 -18.68 5.68 -17.82
C THR A 7 -19.75 6.34 -18.70
N LEU A 8 -19.54 7.52 -19.29
CA LEU A 8 -20.58 8.14 -20.13
C LEU A 8 -20.03 8.93 -21.32
N GLY A 9 -20.12 8.37 -22.53
CA GLY A 9 -20.36 9.05 -23.81
C GLY A 9 -19.39 10.14 -24.31
N MET A 10 -18.35 10.49 -23.57
CA MET A 10 -17.40 11.54 -23.92
C MET A 10 -16.00 10.96 -23.79
N VAL A 11 -15.26 10.87 -24.90
CA VAL A 11 -13.88 10.36 -24.91
C VAL A 11 -12.99 11.36 -24.17
N ARG A 12 -13.02 11.31 -22.84
CA ARG A 12 -12.02 11.98 -22.01
C ARG A 12 -10.70 11.25 -22.25
N LYS A 13 -9.71 12.00 -22.71
CA LYS A 13 -8.33 11.52 -22.81
C LYS A 13 -7.92 11.08 -21.40
N ILE A 14 -7.62 9.79 -21.22
CA ILE A 14 -7.11 9.24 -19.97
C ILE A 14 -5.59 9.39 -20.04
N CYS A 15 -4.99 9.94 -18.99
CA CYS A 15 -3.56 10.11 -18.93
C CYS A 15 -2.91 8.78 -18.57
N PRO A 16 -1.63 8.57 -18.95
CA PRO A 16 -0.87 7.45 -18.43
C PRO A 16 -0.91 7.43 -16.91
N ALA A 17 -1.14 6.26 -16.32
CA ALA A 17 -1.19 6.08 -14.87
C ALA A 17 -0.45 4.80 -14.45
N GLY A 18 0.32 4.89 -13.36
CA GLY A 18 0.82 3.73 -12.63
C GLY A 18 -0.06 3.48 -11.41
N MET A 19 -0.47 2.24 -11.18
CA MET A 19 -1.34 1.85 -10.07
C MET A 19 -0.86 0.53 -9.46
N ASP A 20 -0.74 0.47 -8.14
CA ASP A 20 -0.36 -0.75 -7.41
C ASP A 20 -1.48 -1.31 -6.54
N VAL A 21 -2.44 -0.48 -6.14
CA VAL A 21 -3.53 -0.84 -5.23
C VAL A 21 -4.88 -0.76 -5.92
N PHE A 22 -5.78 -1.68 -5.59
CA PHE A 22 -7.12 -1.77 -6.17
C PHE A 22 -8.16 -2.02 -5.07
N THR A 23 -9.41 -1.61 -5.30
CA THR A 23 -10.50 -1.82 -4.33
C THR A 23 -10.81 -3.31 -4.09
N MET A 24 -10.55 -4.16 -5.09
CA MET A 24 -10.69 -5.60 -5.00
C MET A 24 -9.37 -6.26 -5.39
N GLU A 25 -8.86 -7.09 -4.49
CA GLU A 25 -7.59 -7.79 -4.66
C GLU A 25 -7.74 -9.29 -4.33
N PRO A 26 -7.09 -10.18 -5.11
CA PRO A 26 -6.26 -9.88 -6.29
C PRO A 26 -7.10 -9.35 -7.45
N LEU A 27 -6.51 -8.47 -8.27
CA LEU A 27 -7.22 -7.86 -9.39
C LEU A 27 -7.80 -8.94 -10.32
N PRO A 28 -9.12 -8.97 -10.60
CA PRO A 28 -9.73 -10.02 -11.42
C PRO A 28 -9.07 -10.15 -12.79
N ALA A 29 -8.98 -11.38 -13.32
CA ALA A 29 -8.27 -11.66 -14.57
C ALA A 29 -8.85 -10.88 -15.79
N GLY A 30 -10.17 -10.66 -15.81
CA GLY A 30 -10.86 -9.89 -16.85
C GLY A 30 -10.95 -8.39 -16.60
N HIS A 31 -10.27 -7.85 -15.58
CA HIS A 31 -10.37 -6.44 -15.23
C HIS A 31 -9.68 -5.55 -16.28
N ILE A 32 -10.34 -4.46 -16.70
CA ILE A 32 -9.89 -3.62 -17.82
C ILE A 32 -8.49 -3.01 -17.59
N PHE A 33 -8.12 -2.70 -16.35
CA PHE A 33 -6.79 -2.18 -16.02
C PHE A 33 -5.64 -3.15 -16.28
N ARG A 34 -5.90 -4.45 -16.46
CA ARG A 34 -4.85 -5.42 -16.85
C ARG A 34 -4.43 -5.28 -18.31
N THR A 35 -5.28 -4.72 -19.17
CA THR A 35 -5.04 -4.64 -20.63
C THR A 35 -5.13 -3.21 -21.17
N MET A 36 -5.47 -2.23 -20.34
CA MET A 36 -5.59 -0.84 -20.76
C MET A 36 -4.19 -0.27 -21.10
N PRO A 37 -3.95 0.21 -22.35
CA PRO A 37 -2.61 0.51 -22.84
C PRO A 37 -1.93 1.71 -22.16
N ASN A 38 -2.70 2.59 -21.52
CA ASN A 38 -2.21 3.75 -20.78
C ASN A 38 -2.18 3.49 -19.26
N VAL A 39 -2.31 2.25 -18.80
CA VAL A 39 -2.24 1.91 -17.38
C VAL A 39 -1.15 0.86 -17.16
N LEU A 40 -0.19 1.18 -16.29
CA LEU A 40 0.74 0.22 -15.71
C LEU A 40 0.16 -0.22 -14.37
N ALA A 41 -0.45 -1.40 -14.35
CA ALA A 41 -1.00 -2.02 -13.14
C ALA A 41 0.02 -3.01 -12.56
N THR A 42 0.50 -2.77 -11.35
CA THR A 42 1.33 -3.70 -10.57
C THR A 42 0.47 -4.42 -9.52
N PRO A 43 0.73 -5.70 -9.21
CA PRO A 43 -0.16 -6.51 -8.38
C PRO A 43 0.10 -6.35 -6.86
N HIS A 44 -0.07 -5.15 -6.31
CA HIS A 44 0.16 -4.85 -4.89
C HIS A 44 1.56 -5.30 -4.41
N ILE A 45 2.59 -4.84 -5.12
CA ILE A 45 3.99 -5.21 -4.87
C ILE A 45 4.85 -4.03 -4.42
N GLY A 46 4.27 -2.87 -4.11
CA GLY A 46 5.00 -1.68 -3.66
C GLY A 46 5.88 -1.92 -2.42
N PHE A 47 5.50 -2.89 -1.57
CA PHE A 47 6.26 -3.31 -0.38
C PHE A 47 6.96 -4.67 -0.52
N VAL A 48 6.89 -5.31 -1.70
CA VAL A 48 7.42 -6.65 -1.92
C VAL A 48 8.87 -6.55 -2.38
N THR A 49 9.75 -6.19 -1.44
CA THR A 49 11.21 -6.20 -1.62
C THR A 49 11.87 -7.13 -0.62
N GLN A 50 13.07 -7.61 -0.94
CA GLN A 50 13.82 -8.48 -0.04
C GLN A 50 14.12 -7.78 1.29
N GLU A 51 14.58 -6.53 1.23
CA GLU A 51 14.95 -5.73 2.39
C GLU A 51 13.75 -5.49 3.31
N ASN A 52 12.58 -5.20 2.73
CA ASN A 52 11.37 -5.00 3.51
C ASN A 52 10.91 -6.33 4.14
N TYR A 53 11.00 -7.44 3.41
CA TYR A 53 10.64 -8.76 3.93
C TYR A 53 11.54 -9.17 5.11
N GLU A 54 12.84 -8.93 5.02
CA GLU A 54 13.79 -9.23 6.11
C GLU A 54 13.43 -8.49 7.41
N VAL A 55 13.03 -7.22 7.32
CA VAL A 55 12.59 -6.44 8.48
C VAL A 55 11.21 -6.92 8.95
N PHE A 56 10.25 -7.00 8.04
CA PHE A 56 8.84 -7.28 8.34
C PHE A 56 8.67 -8.64 9.03
N PHE A 57 9.24 -9.70 8.47
CA PHE A 57 9.07 -11.04 9.03
C PHE A 57 9.84 -11.23 10.33
N ARG A 58 11.05 -10.65 10.44
CA ARG A 58 11.82 -10.65 11.69
C ARG A 58 11.04 -9.99 12.82
N GLN A 59 10.57 -8.75 12.61
CA GLN A 59 9.85 -8.02 13.64
C GLN A 59 8.50 -8.66 13.96
N SER A 60 7.78 -9.19 12.96
CA SER A 60 6.53 -9.91 13.18
C SER A 60 6.72 -11.12 14.09
N PHE A 61 7.79 -11.88 13.88
CA PHE A 61 8.11 -13.03 14.72
C PHE A 61 8.50 -12.63 16.15
N GLU A 62 9.33 -11.60 16.31
CA GLU A 62 9.68 -11.05 17.63
C GLU A 62 8.44 -10.57 18.40
N ASN A 63 7.53 -9.87 17.73
CA ASN A 63 6.28 -9.40 18.32
C ASN A 63 5.40 -10.57 18.79
N LEU A 64 5.30 -11.64 17.99
CA LEU A 64 4.57 -12.85 18.35
C LEU A 64 5.15 -13.51 19.62
N GLN A 65 6.47 -13.68 19.68
CA GLN A 65 7.13 -14.26 20.87
C GLN A 65 6.90 -13.41 22.11
N ALA A 66 7.06 -12.09 22.00
CA ALA A 66 6.88 -11.14 23.08
C ALA A 66 5.43 -11.16 23.62
N TYR A 67 4.45 -11.23 22.72
CA TYR A 67 3.04 -11.37 23.08
C TYR A 67 2.76 -12.67 23.86
N LEU A 68 3.26 -13.80 23.38
CA LEU A 68 3.09 -15.10 24.05
C LEU A 68 3.74 -15.15 25.45
N ASN A 69 4.78 -14.35 25.67
CA ASN A 69 5.45 -14.21 26.96
C ASN A 69 4.80 -13.16 27.89
N GLY A 70 3.69 -12.55 27.48
CA GLY A 70 2.99 -11.53 28.28
C GLY A 70 3.68 -10.16 28.32
N ALA A 71 4.63 -9.90 27.43
CA ALA A 71 5.38 -8.65 27.36
C ALA A 71 5.37 -8.10 25.92
N PRO A 72 4.22 -7.67 25.38
CA PRO A 72 4.12 -7.19 24.00
C PRO A 72 5.05 -6.00 23.74
N ILE A 73 5.65 -5.97 22.56
CA ILE A 73 6.56 -4.92 22.09
C ILE A 73 6.00 -4.30 20.81
N ARG A 74 6.48 -3.11 20.44
CA ARG A 74 6.05 -2.38 19.23
C ARG A 74 4.52 -2.23 19.14
N THR A 75 3.91 -1.93 20.28
CA THR A 75 2.45 -1.76 20.40
C THR A 75 2.03 -0.43 19.81
N ILE A 76 0.99 -0.46 18.97
CA ILE A 76 0.33 0.72 18.43
C ILE A 76 -0.97 0.93 19.22
N THR A 77 -1.18 2.13 19.73
CA THR A 77 -2.37 2.51 20.50
C THR A 77 -2.99 3.79 19.90
N PRO A 78 -4.23 4.16 20.27
CA PRO A 78 -4.79 5.45 19.83
C PRO A 78 -3.92 6.65 20.20
N GLU A 79 -3.20 6.58 21.32
CA GLU A 79 -2.29 7.62 21.81
C GLU A 79 -0.93 7.57 21.10
N VAL A 80 -0.51 6.40 20.64
CA VAL A 80 0.73 6.17 19.88
C VAL A 80 0.39 5.43 18.58
N PRO A 81 -0.18 6.14 17.58
CA PRO A 81 -0.71 5.52 16.36
C PRO A 81 0.38 5.07 15.38
N TYR A 82 1.63 5.48 15.60
CA TYR A 82 2.78 5.13 14.77
C TYR A 82 3.97 4.74 15.65
N LEU A 83 4.78 3.80 15.17
CA LEU A 83 6.04 3.47 15.83
C LEU A 83 7.06 4.61 15.60
N PRO A 84 7.86 4.98 16.61
CA PRO A 84 8.85 6.05 16.49
C PRO A 84 9.90 5.82 15.40
N ASP A 85 10.17 4.55 15.10
CA ASP A 85 11.14 4.07 14.12
C ASP A 85 10.49 3.57 12.82
N ALA A 86 9.19 3.84 12.61
CA ALA A 86 8.51 3.42 11.39
C ALA A 86 9.14 4.13 10.16
N PRO A 87 9.52 3.38 9.11
CA PRO A 87 10.16 3.94 7.91
C PRO A 87 9.23 4.82 7.06
N LEU A 88 7.95 4.93 7.42
CA LEU A 88 6.92 5.69 6.71
C LEU A 88 6.51 6.98 7.43
N VAL A 89 7.19 7.39 8.50
CA VAL A 89 7.00 8.75 9.02
C VAL A 89 7.66 9.71 8.03
N ASP A 90 6.90 10.15 7.03
CA ASP A 90 7.26 11.34 6.30
C ASP A 90 7.26 12.50 7.30
N THR A 91 8.44 12.89 7.75
CA THR A 91 8.63 14.02 8.66
C THR A 91 8.36 15.38 7.99
N ALA A 92 7.87 15.41 6.75
CA ALA A 92 7.43 16.64 6.11
C ALA A 92 6.28 17.29 6.91
N PRO A 93 6.43 18.55 7.37
CA PRO A 93 5.37 19.25 8.07
C PRO A 93 4.14 19.42 7.15
N GLY A 94 3.05 18.73 7.48
CA GLY A 94 1.74 18.95 6.84
C GLY A 94 1.17 17.79 6.04
N ASP A 95 1.87 16.65 5.93
CA ASP A 95 1.31 15.46 5.30
C ASP A 95 0.57 14.61 6.33
N VAL A 96 -0.73 14.92 6.51
CA VAL A 96 -1.70 13.92 6.94
C VAL A 96 -2.31 13.39 5.64
N THR A 97 -2.19 12.09 5.43
CA THR A 97 -2.91 11.29 4.41
C THR A 97 -4.18 11.91 3.87
#